data_AF-A0A315UXM9-F1
#
_entry.id   AF-A0A315UXM9-F1
#
_cell.length_a   1.000
_cell.length_b   1.000
_cell.length_c   1.000
_cell.angle_alpha   90.00
_cell.angle_beta   90.00
_cell.angle_gamma   90.00
#
_symmetry.space_group_name_H-M   'P 1'
#
loop_
_entity.id
_entity.type
_entity.pdbx_description
1 polymer ?
#
loop_
_entity_poly.entity_id
_entity_poly.type
_entity_poly.pdbx_seq_one_letter_code
_entity_poly.pdbx_strand_id
1 'polypeptide(L)'
;MLWREMNVDNGSAGFDWECLAALSCSTSVHRGEMASLSSPLRVCRGIFKELRAIQGPSYKQSLVYNYVIDQFRKNKVTGERYCRAQQEAHHASLTYLCLLTSTRNHLALYNLYHGKGELSSEEVAGLVGLRLPTQPGGKGWEKK
;
A
#
# COMPACT_ATOMS: atom_id res chain seq x y z
N MET A 1 25.44 -18.92 -17.03
CA MET A 1 25.97 -19.52 -15.79
C MET A 1 26.60 -18.42 -14.98
N LEU A 2 26.43 -18.44 -13.65
CA LEU A 2 26.80 -17.42 -12.66
C LEU A 2 25.94 -16.15 -12.79
N TRP A 3 25.01 -15.86 -11.87
CA TRP A 3 25.25 -15.74 -10.44
C TRP A 3 24.24 -16.51 -9.60
N ARG A 4 24.74 -17.56 -8.95
CA ARG A 4 24.23 -18.17 -7.72
C ARG A 4 25.38 -18.06 -6.72
N GLU A 5 25.04 -17.88 -5.44
CA GLU A 5 25.92 -17.79 -4.25
C GLU A 5 26.49 -16.38 -3.98
N MET A 6 26.49 -15.82 -2.76
CA MET A 6 25.95 -16.16 -1.43
C MET A 6 26.23 -14.96 -0.48
N ASN A 7 25.62 -14.99 0.70
CA ASN A 7 25.93 -14.22 1.94
C ASN A 7 25.42 -12.78 1.97
N VAL A 8 24.50 -12.38 2.87
CA VAL A 8 24.52 -12.48 4.35
C VAL A 8 25.84 -11.96 4.90
N ASP A 9 25.96 -10.63 4.94
CA ASP A 9 26.72 -9.95 5.98
C ASP A 9 26.00 -8.67 6.42
N ASN A 10 25.71 -8.73 7.72
CA ASN A 10 25.28 -7.73 8.68
C ASN A 10 25.86 -6.32 8.39
N GLY A 11 24.99 -5.37 8.06
CA GLY A 11 25.34 -3.97 7.82
C GLY A 11 24.18 -3.05 8.19
N SER A 12 24.24 -2.56 9.42
CA SER A 12 23.27 -1.69 10.07
C SER A 12 22.93 -0.43 9.27
N ALA A 13 21.77 -0.44 8.62
CA ALA A 13 21.00 0.76 8.29
C ALA A 13 19.56 0.47 8.72
N GLY A 14 19.29 0.72 10.00
CA GLY A 14 18.03 0.42 10.65
C GLY A 14 16.86 1.12 9.96
N PHE A 15 16.13 0.36 9.15
CA PHE A 15 14.69 0.57 9.04
C PHE A 15 14.11 0.15 10.38
N ASP A 16 13.91 1.13 11.25
CA ASP A 16 13.34 0.96 12.57
C ASP A 16 11.87 0.54 12.45
N TRP A 17 11.65 -0.76 12.35
CA TRP A 17 10.33 -1.39 12.25
C TRP A 17 9.56 -1.31 13.58
N GLU A 18 10.24 -0.99 14.69
CA GLU A 18 9.59 -0.76 15.98
C GLU A 18 8.72 0.51 15.94
N CYS A 19 9.08 1.52 15.14
CA CYS A 19 8.26 2.72 14.93
C CYS A 19 6.97 2.45 14.11
N LEU A 20 6.95 1.46 13.22
CA LEU A 20 5.72 1.06 12.50
C LEU A 20 4.81 0.17 13.36
N ALA A 21 5.37 -0.60 14.29
CA ALA A 21 4.57 -1.33 15.29
C ALA A 21 3.94 -0.37 16.33
N ALA A 22 4.60 0.75 16.63
CA ALA A 22 4.10 1.79 17.54
C ALA A 22 2.92 2.62 16.98
N LEU A 23 2.64 2.56 15.67
CA LEU A 23 1.45 3.18 15.08
C LEU A 23 0.21 2.23 15.05
N SER A 24 0.14 1.27 15.99
CA SER A 24 -1.00 0.34 16.11
C SER A 24 -1.88 0.57 17.34
N CYS A 25 -1.63 1.58 18.18
CA CYS A 25 -2.42 1.77 19.39
C CYS A 25 -2.64 3.26 19.76
N SER A 26 -3.29 4.02 18.89
CA SER A 26 -4.13 5.18 19.25
C SER A 26 -4.76 5.81 18.00
N THR A 27 -5.73 5.13 17.39
CA THR A 27 -6.74 5.83 16.60
C THR A 27 -8.08 5.60 17.26
N SER A 28 -8.41 6.61 18.08
CA SER A 28 -9.75 7.07 18.41
C SER A 28 -10.82 6.52 17.47
N VAL A 29 -11.86 5.94 18.09
CA VAL A 29 -13.13 5.56 17.48
C VAL A 29 -13.80 6.81 16.88
N HIS A 30 -13.33 7.25 15.72
CA HIS A 30 -14.12 8.06 14.82
C HIS A 30 -14.93 7.11 13.95
N ARG A 31 -16.15 6.90 14.43
CA ARG A 31 -17.32 6.38 13.72
C ARG A 31 -17.59 7.28 12.50
N GLY A 32 -16.79 7.15 11.46
CA GLY A 32 -17.01 7.72 10.14
C GLY A 32 -17.68 6.67 9.28
N GLU A 33 -18.94 6.93 8.94
CA GLU A 33 -19.63 6.50 7.72
C GLU A 33 -19.27 5.10 7.20
N MET A 34 -20.17 4.12 7.43
CA MET A 34 -20.11 2.84 6.73
C MET A 34 -20.28 3.09 5.23
N ALA A 35 -19.18 3.35 4.53
CA ALA A 35 -19.08 3.12 3.10
C ALA A 35 -19.66 1.73 2.86
N SER A 36 -20.72 1.63 2.05
CA SER A 36 -21.40 0.38 1.71
C SER A 36 -20.38 -0.75 1.64
N LEU A 37 -20.38 -1.61 2.67
CA LEU A 37 -19.31 -2.57 2.88
C LEU A 37 -19.21 -3.43 1.63
N SER A 38 -18.13 -3.25 0.88
CA SER A 38 -17.99 -3.90 -0.41
C SER A 38 -18.15 -5.41 -0.22
N SER A 39 -18.94 -6.07 -1.07
CA SER A 39 -19.28 -7.47 -0.84
C SER A 39 -18.02 -8.32 -0.65
N PRO A 40 -18.04 -9.37 0.22
CA PRO A 40 -16.86 -10.17 0.50
C PRO A 40 -16.15 -10.67 -0.77
N LEU A 41 -16.91 -11.02 -1.81
CA LEU A 41 -16.37 -11.42 -3.11
C LEU A 41 -15.60 -10.29 -3.83
N ARG A 42 -16.04 -9.04 -3.71
CA ARG A 42 -15.31 -7.87 -4.25
C ARG A 42 -13.99 -7.67 -3.52
N VAL A 43 -14.00 -7.78 -2.18
CA VAL A 43 -12.77 -7.70 -1.37
C VAL A 43 -11.79 -8.81 -1.74
N CYS A 44 -12.27 -10.06 -1.84
CA CYS A 44 -11.46 -11.21 -2.24
C CYS A 44 -10.80 -10.99 -3.62
N ARG A 45 -11.58 -10.50 -4.61
CA ARG A 45 -11.05 -10.15 -5.94
C ARG A 45 -10.03 -9.02 -5.88
N GLY A 46 -10.24 -8.02 -5.02
CA GLY A 46 -9.28 -6.95 -4.78
C GLY A 46 -7.95 -7.48 -4.25
N ILE A 47 -7.99 -8.37 -3.27
CA ILE A 47 -6.78 -9.00 -2.70
C ILE A 47 -6.01 -9.76 -3.80
N PHE A 48 -6.69 -10.56 -4.62
CA PHE A 48 -6.01 -11.28 -5.71
C PHE A 48 -5.48 -10.36 -6.82
N LYS A 49 -6.08 -9.19 -7.03
CA LYS A 49 -5.54 -8.18 -7.95
C LYS A 49 -4.21 -7.64 -7.44
N GLU A 50 -4.12 -7.31 -6.15
CA GLU A 50 -2.87 -6.85 -5.54
C GLU A 50 -1.81 -7.96 -5.50
N LEU A 51 -2.19 -9.21 -5.14
CA LEU A 51 -1.26 -10.33 -5.17
C LEU A 51 -0.70 -10.61 -6.56
N ARG A 52 -1.52 -10.47 -7.61
CA ARG A 52 -1.05 -10.56 -9.00
C ARG A 52 -0.08 -9.43 -9.35
N ALA A 53 -0.28 -8.22 -8.84
CA ALA A 53 0.64 -7.11 -9.06
C ALA A 53 2.01 -7.36 -8.41
N ILE A 54 2.04 -8.03 -7.25
CA ILE A 54 3.29 -8.30 -6.50
C ILE A 54 4.02 -9.54 -7.04
N GLN A 55 3.31 -10.65 -7.26
CA GLN A 55 3.91 -11.96 -7.54
C GLN A 55 3.78 -12.38 -9.03
N GLY A 56 3.09 -11.59 -9.84
CA GLY A 56 2.88 -11.91 -11.25
C GLY A 56 1.92 -13.09 -11.46
N PRO A 57 2.06 -13.86 -12.57
CA PRO A 57 1.10 -14.91 -12.95
C PRO A 57 1.12 -16.14 -12.01
N SER A 58 2.22 -16.37 -11.28
CA SER A 58 2.39 -17.49 -10.34
C SER A 58 1.72 -17.28 -8.98
N TYR A 59 1.04 -16.14 -8.75
CA TYR A 59 0.40 -15.82 -7.46
C TYR A 59 -0.54 -16.92 -6.94
N LYS A 60 -1.16 -17.71 -7.82
CA LYS A 60 -2.05 -18.83 -7.48
C LYS A 60 -1.35 -19.99 -6.76
N GLN A 61 -0.04 -20.12 -6.91
CA GLN A 61 0.76 -21.16 -6.24
C GLN A 61 1.23 -20.72 -4.85
N SER A 62 1.03 -19.44 -4.48
CA SER A 62 1.48 -18.91 -3.20
C SER A 62 0.65 -19.45 -2.04
N LEU A 63 1.30 -19.56 -0.87
CA LEU A 63 0.63 -19.90 0.38
C LEU A 63 -0.46 -18.88 0.74
N VAL A 64 -0.21 -17.60 0.43
CA VAL A 64 -1.16 -16.51 0.69
C VAL A 64 -2.45 -16.72 -0.12
N TYR A 65 -2.36 -17.11 -1.39
CA TYR A 65 -3.53 -17.39 -2.21
C TYR A 65 -4.41 -18.48 -1.60
N ASN A 66 -3.79 -19.61 -1.23
CA ASN A 66 -4.50 -20.75 -0.64
C ASN A 66 -5.15 -20.36 0.70
N TYR A 67 -4.41 -19.62 1.54
CA TYR A 67 -4.92 -19.13 2.82
C TYR A 67 -6.14 -18.21 2.64
N VAL A 68 -6.06 -17.22 1.75
CA VAL A 68 -7.17 -16.28 1.50
C VAL A 68 -8.41 -17.02 1.00
N ILE A 69 -8.27 -17.93 0.02
CA ILE A 69 -9.39 -18.74 -0.46
C ILE A 69 -10.05 -19.53 0.68
N ASP A 70 -9.25 -20.16 1.53
CA ASP A 70 -9.72 -20.96 2.65
C ASP A 70 -10.49 -20.10 3.68
N GLN A 71 -9.96 -18.92 4.04
CA GLN A 71 -10.65 -18.00 4.94
C GLN A 71 -12.00 -17.53 4.40
N PHE A 72 -12.10 -17.18 3.11
CA PHE A 72 -13.37 -16.77 2.51
C PHE A 72 -14.39 -17.92 2.40
N ARG A 73 -13.93 -19.17 2.26
CA ARG A 73 -14.80 -20.35 2.25
C ARG A 73 -15.35 -20.68 3.64
N LYS A 74 -14.49 -20.64 4.66
CA LYS A 74 -14.87 -20.91 6.06
C LYS A 74 -15.92 -19.92 6.58
N ASN A 75 -15.84 -18.66 6.17
CA ASN A 75 -16.73 -17.58 6.64
C ASN A 75 -17.98 -17.36 5.76
N LYS A 76 -18.34 -18.32 4.89
CA LYS A 76 -19.55 -18.26 4.06
C LYS A 76 -20.83 -18.71 4.80
N VAL A 77 -20.71 -19.43 5.92
CA VAL A 77 -21.84 -20.09 6.61
C VAL A 77 -22.61 -19.11 7.51
N THR A 78 -23.94 -19.09 7.37
CA THR A 78 -24.86 -18.10 7.96
C THR A 78 -25.62 -18.65 9.17
N GLY A 79 -24.99 -18.67 10.34
CA GLY A 79 -25.70 -18.83 11.63
C GLY A 79 -25.43 -17.62 12.54
N GLU A 80 -26.28 -17.33 13.53
CA GLU A 80 -26.20 -16.07 14.31
C GLU A 80 -24.84 -15.84 15.02
N ARG A 81 -24.22 -16.88 15.60
CA ARG A 81 -22.84 -16.80 16.14
C ARG A 81 -21.79 -16.61 15.05
N TYR A 82 -22.07 -17.08 13.84
CA TYR A 82 -21.21 -16.95 12.66
C TYR A 82 -21.35 -15.58 11.99
N CYS A 83 -22.44 -14.83 12.21
CA CYS A 83 -22.58 -13.47 11.68
C CYS A 83 -21.48 -12.53 12.21
N ARG A 84 -21.15 -12.61 13.51
CA ARG A 84 -20.06 -11.82 14.08
C ARG A 84 -18.70 -12.24 13.52
N ALA A 85 -18.41 -13.54 13.49
CA ALA A 85 -17.17 -14.06 12.91
C ALA A 85 -17.01 -13.69 11.43
N GLN A 86 -18.11 -13.70 10.67
CA GLN A 86 -18.14 -13.30 9.27
C GLN A 86 -17.85 -11.80 9.11
N GLN A 87 -18.43 -10.94 9.95
CA GLN A 87 -18.16 -9.51 9.96
C GLN A 87 -16.71 -9.22 10.33
N GLU A 88 -16.17 -9.89 11.34
CA GLU A 88 -14.76 -9.78 11.76
C GLU A 88 -13.82 -10.22 10.63
N ALA A 89 -14.10 -11.36 9.98
CA ALA A 89 -13.33 -11.84 8.84
C ALA A 89 -13.41 -10.90 7.62
N HIS A 90 -14.59 -10.31 7.37
CA HIS A 90 -14.77 -9.33 6.31
C HIS A 90 -14.00 -8.04 6.59
N HIS A 91 -14.05 -7.54 7.82
CA HIS A 91 -13.27 -6.39 8.26
C HIS A 91 -11.76 -6.66 8.15
N ALA A 92 -11.28 -7.80 8.64
CA ALA A 92 -9.88 -8.20 8.52
C ALA A 92 -9.43 -8.26 7.04
N SER A 93 -10.30 -8.75 6.15
CA SER A 93 -10.03 -8.79 4.71
C SER A 93 -9.94 -7.39 4.09
N LEU A 94 -10.79 -6.45 4.50
CA LEU A 94 -10.72 -5.05 4.08
C LEU A 94 -9.44 -4.38 4.54
N THR A 95 -9.06 -4.60 5.81
CA THR A 95 -7.80 -4.08 6.38
C THR A 95 -6.60 -4.63 5.62
N TYR A 96 -6.60 -5.93 5.29
CA TYR A 96 -5.54 -6.54 4.51
C TYR A 96 -5.46 -5.97 3.08
N LEU A 97 -6.60 -5.78 2.40
CA LEU A 97 -6.64 -5.13 1.09
C LEU A 97 -6.13 -3.68 1.15
N CYS A 98 -6.50 -2.93 2.18
CA CYS A 98 -6.01 -1.59 2.42
C CYS A 98 -4.48 -1.58 2.59
N LEU A 99 -3.94 -2.49 3.40
CA LEU A 99 -2.49 -2.64 3.59
C LEU A 99 -1.77 -2.91 2.25
N LEU A 100 -2.25 -3.86 1.45
CA LEU A 100 -1.63 -4.18 0.16
C LEU A 100 -1.67 -2.98 -0.80
N THR A 101 -2.84 -2.35 -0.92
CA THR A 101 -3.05 -1.21 -1.82
C THR A 101 -2.22 -0.01 -1.41
N SER A 102 -2.18 0.31 -0.12
CA SER A 102 -1.40 1.42 0.42
C SER A 102 0.09 1.19 0.28
N THR A 103 0.57 -0.04 0.48
CA THR A 103 1.98 -0.40 0.25
C THR A 103 2.37 -0.19 -1.22
N ARG A 104 1.54 -0.64 -2.16
CA ARG A 104 1.80 -0.44 -3.60
C ARG A 104 1.82 1.05 -3.96
N ASN A 105 0.85 1.82 -3.46
CA ASN A 105 0.79 3.26 -3.71
C ASN A 105 1.97 3.99 -3.06
N HIS A 106 2.36 3.59 -1.84
CA HIS A 106 3.52 4.13 -1.14
C HIS A 106 4.78 3.92 -1.97
N LEU A 107 5.03 2.72 -2.48
CA LEU A 107 6.18 2.46 -3.35
C LEU A 107 6.14 3.29 -4.64
N ALA A 108 4.97 3.47 -5.24
CA ALA A 108 4.82 4.33 -6.43
C ALA A 108 5.17 5.79 -6.12
N LEU A 109 4.68 6.33 -5.00
CA LEU A 109 4.98 7.68 -4.55
C LEU A 109 6.44 7.84 -4.15
N TYR A 110 6.98 6.86 -3.42
CA TYR A 110 8.38 6.81 -3.04
C TYR A 110 9.26 6.86 -4.28
N ASN A 111 9.01 6.01 -5.27
CA ASN A 111 9.81 6.02 -6.51
C ASN A 111 9.67 7.32 -7.33
N LEU A 112 8.55 8.04 -7.20
CA LEU A 112 8.31 9.29 -7.91
C LEU A 112 8.98 10.50 -7.24
N TYR A 113 8.92 10.57 -5.91
CA TYR A 113 9.33 11.76 -5.15
C TYR A 113 10.63 11.57 -4.36
N HIS A 114 11.01 10.35 -4.05
CA HIS A 114 12.29 10.08 -3.41
C HIS A 114 13.39 10.23 -4.47
N GLY A 115 14.11 11.35 -4.42
CA GLY A 115 15.22 11.63 -5.31
C GLY A 115 16.34 10.61 -5.14
N LYS A 116 16.98 10.20 -6.24
CA LYS A 116 18.19 9.35 -6.22
C LYS A 116 19.46 10.13 -5.79
N GLY A 117 19.29 11.32 -5.23
CA GLY A 117 20.33 12.32 -4.95
C GLY A 117 19.73 13.72 -4.89
N GLU A 118 20.58 14.75 -4.92
CA GLU A 118 20.14 16.15 -5.05
C GLU A 118 19.63 16.42 -6.47
N LEU A 119 18.38 16.86 -6.59
CA LEU A 119 17.75 17.33 -7.83
C LEU A 119 17.86 18.85 -7.90
N SER A 120 17.98 19.42 -9.10
CA SER A 120 18.01 20.88 -9.24
C SER A 120 16.67 21.51 -8.85
N SER A 121 16.69 22.79 -8.48
CA SER A 121 15.47 23.52 -8.17
C SER A 121 14.47 23.56 -9.33
N GLU A 122 14.95 23.58 -10.59
CA GLU A 122 14.11 23.49 -11.79
C GLU A 122 13.39 22.15 -11.85
N GLU A 123 14.13 21.06 -11.64
CA GLU A 123 13.64 19.68 -11.75
C GLU A 123 12.61 19.37 -10.67
N VAL A 124 12.88 19.78 -9.42
CA VAL A 124 11.94 19.62 -8.31
C VAL A 124 10.67 20.45 -8.54
N ALA A 125 10.80 21.69 -9.00
CA ALA A 125 9.64 22.51 -9.36
C ALA A 125 8.80 21.84 -10.44
N GLY A 126 9.44 21.29 -11.48
CA GLY A 126 8.77 20.54 -12.54
C GLY A 126 8.02 19.29 -12.05
N LEU A 127 8.60 18.53 -11.11
CA LEU A 127 7.97 17.32 -10.53
C LEU A 127 6.64 17.60 -9.83
N VAL A 128 6.48 18.78 -9.24
CA VAL A 128 5.24 19.21 -8.58
C VAL A 128 4.34 20.08 -9.48
N GLY A 129 4.69 20.24 -10.75
CA GLY A 129 3.92 21.05 -11.71
C GLY A 129 4.09 22.56 -11.56
N LEU A 130 5.17 23.00 -10.92
CA LEU A 130 5.54 24.40 -10.75
C LEU A 130 6.66 24.80 -11.73
N ARG A 131 6.89 26.10 -11.87
CA ARG A 131 8.03 26.65 -12.60
C ARG A 131 8.77 27.65 -11.73
N LEU A 132 10.08 27.71 -11.91
CA LEU A 132 10.90 28.72 -11.25
C LEU A 132 10.54 30.13 -11.76
N PRO A 133 10.53 31.13 -10.88
CA PRO A 133 10.32 32.51 -11.28
C PRO A 133 11.50 33.01 -12.11
N THR A 134 11.22 33.60 -13.27
CA THR A 134 12.24 34.14 -14.20
C THR A 134 13.00 35.35 -13.64
N GLN A 135 12.48 36.00 -12.59
CA GLN A 135 13.08 37.19 -12.03
C GLN A 135 13.06 37.17 -10.48
N PRO A 136 14.21 37.32 -9.81
CA PRO A 136 14.30 37.44 -8.35
C PRO A 136 13.82 38.85 -7.96
N GLY A 137 12.52 39.03 -7.75
CA GLY A 137 11.95 40.34 -7.40
C GLY A 137 10.48 40.58 -7.70
N GLY A 138 9.75 39.60 -8.24
CA GLY A 138 8.28 39.63 -8.23
C GLY A 138 7.61 40.75 -9.03
N LYS A 139 8.15 41.13 -10.20
CA LYS A 139 7.44 41.97 -11.19
C LYS A 139 7.76 41.52 -12.60
N GLY A 140 6.81 40.87 -13.28
CA GLY A 140 6.95 40.51 -14.70
C GLY A 140 5.98 39.45 -15.19
N TRP A 141 4.69 39.80 -15.34
CA TRP A 141 3.68 38.99 -16.04
C TRP A 141 3.26 39.66 -17.37
N GLU A 142 4.22 40.21 -18.11
CA GLU A 142 3.96 40.83 -19.41
C GLU A 142 4.98 40.28 -20.40
N LYS A 143 4.55 39.35 -21.28
CA LYS A 143 5.19 39.17 -22.59
C LYS A 143 4.09 38.96 -23.65
N LYS A 144 4.15 39.84 -24.65
CA LYS A 144 3.41 39.85 -25.93
C LYS A 144 3.48 38.52 -26.66
#